data_AF-A0A9E5AGV0-F1
#
_entry.id   AF-A0A9E5AGV0-F1
#
_cell.length_a   1.000
_cell.length_b   1.000
_cell.length_c   1.000
_cell.angle_alpha   90.00
_cell.angle_beta   90.00
_cell.angle_gamma   90.00
#
_symmetry.space_group_name_H-M   'P 1'
#
loop_
_entity.id
_entity.type
_entity.pdbx_description
1 polymer ?
#
loop_
_entity_poly.entity_id
_entity_poly.type
_entity_poly.pdbx_seq_one_letter_code
_entity_poly.pdbx_strand_id
1 'polypeptide(L)'
;MLKSHPLRVELHNEVHTRPRPPISTPQLIAHAAVIHPQSQQSCPQILLDWCASQGLRPPALDDVHYSVSQGSLGLRWKATVNLTATRCTRPPVSRRRPSGRAPPTNCSRNCWTAIPAR
;
A
#
# COMPACT_ATOMS: atom_id res chain seq x y z
N MET A 1 -23.44 -25.92 -23.01
CA MET A 1 -22.29 -25.22 -23.64
C MET A 1 -22.29 -23.77 -23.17
N LEU A 2 -21.25 -23.30 -22.48
CA LEU A 2 -21.09 -21.86 -22.20
C LEU A 2 -20.61 -21.16 -23.48
N LYS A 3 -21.35 -20.14 -23.94
CA LYS A 3 -20.92 -19.30 -25.06
C LYS A 3 -19.93 -18.24 -24.55
N SER A 4 -18.85 -18.03 -25.30
CA SER A 4 -17.86 -17.00 -24.98
C SER A 4 -18.49 -15.61 -25.12
N HIS A 5 -18.26 -14.75 -24.12
CA HIS A 5 -18.79 -13.38 -24.13
C HIS A 5 -18.17 -12.58 -25.28
N PRO A 6 -18.95 -11.79 -26.05
CA PRO A 6 -18.44 -11.06 -27.22
C PRO A 6 -17.30 -10.09 -26.86
N LEU A 7 -17.33 -9.47 -25.68
CA LEU A 7 -16.30 -8.54 -25.21
C LEU A 7 -15.10 -9.20 -24.52
N ARG A 8 -14.99 -10.55 -24.51
CA ARG A 8 -13.95 -11.27 -23.76
C ARG A 8 -12.54 -10.80 -24.12
N VAL A 9 -12.26 -10.61 -25.40
CA VAL A 9 -10.93 -10.24 -25.91
C VAL A 9 -10.61 -8.79 -25.56
N GLU A 10 -11.58 -7.89 -25.71
CA GLU A 10 -11.42 -6.47 -25.40
C GLU A 10 -11.14 -6.25 -23.92
N LEU A 11 -11.96 -6.83 -23.03
CA LEU A 11 -11.77 -6.76 -21.59
C LEU A 11 -10.44 -7.39 -21.14
N HIS A 12 -10.04 -8.49 -21.78
CA HIS A 12 -8.73 -9.11 -21.51
C HIS A 12 -7.58 -8.15 -21.83
N ASN A 13 -7.62 -7.52 -23.01
CA ASN A 13 -6.59 -6.58 -23.44
C ASN A 13 -6.57 -5.30 -22.59
N GLU A 14 -7.72 -4.83 -22.12
CA GLU A 14 -7.82 -3.67 -21.23
C GLU A 14 -7.08 -3.90 -19.89
N VAL A 15 -7.24 -5.07 -19.29
CA VAL A 15 -6.56 -5.40 -18.02
C VAL A 15 -5.04 -5.48 -18.19
N HIS A 16 -4.59 -6.04 -19.32
CA HIS A 16 -3.17 -6.23 -19.61
C HIS A 16 -2.43 -4.98 -20.11
N THR A 17 -3.15 -3.95 -20.54
CA THR A 17 -2.56 -2.69 -21.00
C THR A 17 -2.39 -1.65 -19.89
N ARG A 18 -2.98 -1.84 -18.70
CA ARG A 18 -2.84 -0.89 -17.58
C ARG A 18 -1.40 -0.88 -17.05
N PRO A 19 -0.59 0.18 -17.32
CA PRO A 19 0.79 0.21 -16.87
C PRO A 19 0.84 0.19 -15.35
N ARG A 20 1.66 -0.70 -14.78
CA ARG A 20 1.95 -0.64 -13.35
C ARG A 20 2.69 0.66 -13.07
N PRO A 21 2.38 1.37 -11.98
CA PRO A 21 3.16 2.53 -11.60
C PRO A 21 4.64 2.13 -11.47
N PRO A 22 5.57 2.93 -12.02
CA PRO A 22 7.00 2.63 -11.88
C PRO A 22 7.38 2.65 -10.39
N ILE A 23 8.12 1.63 -9.96
CA ILE A 23 8.63 1.46 -8.60
C ILE A 23 10.16 1.46 -8.73
N SER A 24 10.82 2.43 -8.12
CA SER A 24 12.28 2.54 -8.16
C SER A 24 12.88 1.64 -7.10
N THR A 25 13.74 0.70 -7.49
CA THR A 25 14.43 -0.16 -6.52
C THR A 25 15.71 0.51 -5.98
N PRO A 26 16.14 0.20 -4.76
CA PRO A 26 15.43 -0.59 -3.74
C PRO A 26 14.24 0.19 -3.13
N GLN A 27 13.16 -0.50 -2.75
CA GLN A 27 11.95 0.11 -2.15
C GLN A 27 11.34 -0.78 -1.07
N LEU A 28 10.85 -0.16 0.01
CA LEU A 28 10.02 -0.80 1.02
C LEU A 28 8.55 -0.60 0.67
N ILE A 29 7.79 -1.69 0.65
CA ILE A 29 6.37 -1.68 0.31
C ILE A 29 5.62 -2.41 1.41
N ALA A 30 4.64 -1.74 2.02
CA ALA A 30 3.71 -2.36 2.95
C ALA A 30 2.32 -2.40 2.29
N HIS A 31 1.63 -3.54 2.42
CA HIS A 31 0.30 -3.73 1.87
C HIS A 31 -0.62 -4.27 2.95
N ALA A 32 -1.75 -3.61 3.15
CA ALA A 32 -2.81 -4.05 4.04
C ALA A 32 -4.11 -4.16 3.23
N ALA A 33 -4.82 -5.28 3.39
CA ALA A 33 -6.14 -5.47 2.82
C ALA A 33 -7.07 -5.90 3.95
N VAL A 34 -8.20 -5.20 4.09
CA VAL A 34 -9.20 -5.44 5.12
C VAL A 34 -10.51 -5.79 4.42
N ILE A 35 -11.10 -6.92 4.81
CA ILE A 35 -12.41 -7.37 4.33
C ILE A 35 -13.45 -6.91 5.34
N HIS A 36 -14.50 -6.27 4.85
CA HIS A 36 -15.60 -5.77 5.69
C HIS A 36 -16.80 -6.70 5.59
N PRO A 37 -17.44 -7.05 6.72
CA PRO A 37 -18.62 -7.92 6.73
C PRO A 37 -19.90 -7.23 6.22
N GLN A 38 -19.92 -5.90 6.20
CA GLN A 38 -21.01 -5.07 5.69
C GLN A 38 -20.46 -4.11 4.63
N SER A 39 -21.33 -3.59 3.75
CA SER A 39 -20.98 -2.71 2.63
C SER A 39 -20.61 -1.29 3.07
N GLN A 40 -19.73 -1.15 4.05
CA GLN A 40 -19.29 0.14 4.56
C GLN A 40 -18.05 0.58 3.77
N GLN A 41 -18.27 1.47 2.81
CA GLN A 41 -17.24 2.06 1.95
C GLN A 41 -16.61 3.32 2.56
N SER A 42 -16.66 3.46 3.87
CA SER A 42 -16.18 4.66 4.53
C SER A 42 -14.64 4.69 4.53
N CYS A 43 -14.08 5.86 4.21
CA CYS A 43 -12.66 6.12 4.43
C CYS A 43 -12.31 5.83 5.90
N PRO A 44 -11.30 4.98 6.18
CA PRO A 44 -10.96 4.64 7.55
C PRO A 44 -10.44 5.88 8.28
N GLN A 45 -10.91 6.13 9.52
CA GLN A 45 -10.56 7.32 10.29
C GLN A 45 -9.04 7.53 10.41
N ILE A 46 -8.29 6.45 10.57
CA ILE A 46 -6.81 6.48 10.62
C ILE A 46 -6.16 7.11 9.37
N LEU A 47 -6.79 6.99 8.20
CA LEU A 47 -6.32 7.62 6.97
C LEU A 47 -6.54 9.14 7.01
N LEU A 48 -7.70 9.58 7.53
CA LEU A 48 -8.02 10.99 7.70
C LEU A 48 -7.08 11.65 8.71
N ASP A 49 -6.89 10.99 9.86
CA ASP A 49 -5.99 11.46 10.92
C ASP A 49 -4.54 11.56 10.42
N TRP A 50 -4.09 10.55 9.65
CA TRP A 50 -2.78 10.61 9.01
C TRP A 50 -2.68 11.77 8.02
N CYS A 51 -3.66 11.97 7.14
CA CYS A 51 -3.65 13.11 6.21
C CYS A 51 -3.58 14.45 6.96
N ALA A 52 -4.37 14.62 8.01
CA ALA A 52 -4.35 15.82 8.85
C ALA A 52 -2.97 16.04 9.49
N SER A 53 -2.36 14.99 10.06
CA SER A 53 -1.02 15.06 10.67
C SER A 53 0.08 15.46 9.68
N GLN A 54 -0.12 15.17 8.40
CA GLN A 54 0.84 15.44 7.33
C GLN A 54 0.52 16.74 6.56
N GLY A 55 -0.54 17.46 6.92
CA GLY A 55 -1.02 18.64 6.19
C GLY A 55 -1.50 18.31 4.77
N LEU A 56 -1.94 17.08 4.51
CA LEU A 56 -2.43 16.61 3.22
C LEU A 56 -3.94 16.80 3.12
N ARG A 57 -4.43 17.08 1.90
CA ARG A 57 -5.87 17.14 1.64
C ARG A 57 -6.48 15.75 1.84
N PRO A 58 -7.50 15.58 2.70
CA PRO A 58 -8.12 14.28 2.91
C PRO A 58 -8.87 13.80 1.66
N PRO A 59 -9.07 12.48 1.50
CA PRO A 59 -10.00 11.93 0.51
C PRO A 59 -11.42 12.44 0.75
N ALA A 60 -12.21 12.61 -0.32
CA ALA A 60 -13.63 12.90 -0.21
C ALA A 60 -14.39 11.66 0.32
N LEU A 61 -15.59 11.89 0.87
CA LEU A 61 -16.42 10.82 1.43
C LEU A 61 -16.77 9.72 0.42
N ASP A 62 -16.91 10.08 -0.86
CA ASP A 62 -17.29 9.17 -1.94
C ASP A 62 -16.08 8.71 -2.79
N ASP A 63 -14.86 9.08 -2.40
CA ASP A 63 -13.67 8.62 -3.11
C ASP A 63 -13.48 7.11 -2.90
N VAL A 64 -13.46 6.36 -3.98
CA VAL A 64 -13.09 4.93 -3.97
C VAL A 64 -11.60 4.73 -4.15
N HIS A 65 -10.88 5.74 -4.64
CA HIS A 65 -9.43 5.69 -4.85
C HIS A 65 -8.79 6.98 -4.34
N TYR A 66 -7.73 6.84 -3.54
CA TYR A 66 -6.94 7.95 -3.05
C TYR A 66 -5.45 7.64 -3.21
N SER A 67 -4.67 8.61 -3.66
CA SER A 67 -3.23 8.46 -3.82
C SER A 67 -2.55 9.77 -3.48
N VAL A 68 -1.59 9.72 -2.57
CA VAL A 68 -0.84 10.89 -2.14
C VAL A 68 0.60 10.50 -1.83
N SER A 69 1.51 11.45 -2.01
CA SER A 69 2.92 11.30 -1.66
C SER A 69 3.35 12.48 -0.80
N GLN A 70 3.91 12.18 0.38
CA GLN A 70 4.51 13.15 1.27
C GLN A 70 6.01 12.84 1.36
N GLY A 71 6.83 13.71 0.79
CA GLY A 71 8.27 13.50 0.67
C GLY A 71 8.61 12.15 0.03
N SER A 72 9.18 11.24 0.83
CA SER A 72 9.57 9.90 0.40
C SER A 72 8.52 8.81 0.65
N LEU A 73 7.42 9.14 1.34
CA LEU A 73 6.34 8.21 1.67
C LEU A 73 5.17 8.39 0.69
N GLY A 74 4.94 7.38 -0.14
CA GLY A 74 3.76 7.29 -0.99
C GLY A 74 2.69 6.40 -0.37
N LEU A 75 1.45 6.88 -0.32
CA LEU A 75 0.28 6.14 0.15
C LEU A 75 -0.74 6.01 -0.98
N ARG A 76 -1.28 4.81 -1.15
CA ARG A 76 -2.42 4.54 -2.02
C ARG A 76 -3.47 3.79 -1.24
N TRP A 77 -4.70 4.27 -1.32
CA TRP A 77 -5.86 3.66 -0.70
C TRP A 77 -6.93 3.42 -1.76
N LYS A 78 -7.62 2.30 -1.63
CA LYS A 78 -8.72 1.91 -2.49
C LYS A 78 -9.82 1.27 -1.65
N ALA A 79 -11.06 1.64 -1.92
CA ALA A 79 -12.25 1.03 -1.35
C ALA A 79 -13.11 0.43 -2.46
N THR A 80 -13.56 -0.79 -2.21
CA THR A 80 -14.61 -1.50 -2.94
C THR A 80 -15.69 -1.86 -1.91
N VAL A 81 -16.87 -2.28 -2.37
CA VAL A 81 -18.02 -2.69 -1.55
C VAL A 81 -17.67 -3.45 -0.27
N ASN A 82 -16.75 -4.42 -0.32
CA ASN A 82 -16.44 -5.32 0.79
C ASN A 82 -14.95 -5.34 1.16
N LEU A 83 -14.14 -4.48 0.54
CA LEU A 83 -12.70 -4.56 0.68
C LEU A 83 -12.06 -3.18 0.62
N THR A 84 -11.20 -2.93 1.58
CA THR A 84 -10.31 -1.77 1.56
C THR A 84 -8.87 -2.24 1.42
N ALA A 85 -8.13 -1.66 0.48
CA ALA A 85 -6.73 -1.95 0.25
C ALA A 85 -5.89 -0.68 0.40
N THR A 86 -4.86 -0.77 1.25
CA THR A 86 -3.90 0.31 1.50
C THR A 86 -2.51 -0.17 1.16
N ARG A 87 -1.76 0.65 0.41
CA ARG A 87 -0.37 0.41 0.05
C ARG A 87 0.47 1.62 0.44
N CYS A 88 1.48 1.37 1.26
CA CYS A 88 2.51 2.35 1.57
C CYS A 88 3.80 1.99 0.81
N THR A 89 4.50 3.00 0.36
CA THR A 89 5.75 2.89 -0.39
C THR A 89 6.76 3.88 0.16
N ARG A 90 7.99 3.44 0.36
CA ARG A 90 9.06 4.29 0.87
C ARG A 90 10.41 3.79 0.36
N PRO A 91 11.35 4.67 -0.06
CA PRO A 91 12.71 4.24 -0.32
C PRO A 91 13.34 3.75 1.01
N PRO A 92 14.25 2.77 0.96
CA PRO A 92 14.95 2.34 2.14
C PRO A 92 15.78 3.50 2.68
N VAL A 93 15.74 3.67 4.00
CA VAL A 93 16.73 4.51 4.67
C VAL A 93 18.02 3.71 4.65
N SER A 94 19.07 4.22 4.03
CA SER A 94 20.40 3.64 4.17
C SER A 94 20.80 3.75 5.64
N ARG A 95 20.54 2.71 6.44
CA ARG A 95 21.28 2.56 7.69
C ARG A 95 22.72 2.32 7.26
N ARG A 96 23.58 3.35 7.36
CA ARG A 96 25.03 3.11 7.33
C ARG A 96 25.27 2.05 8.41
N ARG A 97 25.64 0.84 8.00
CA ARG A 97 26.12 -0.17 8.94
C ARG A 97 27.40 0.44 9.53
N PRO A 98 27.53 0.61 10.85
CA PRO A 98 28.85 0.86 11.41
C PRO A 98 29.75 -0.25 10.90
N SER A 99 30.91 0.09 10.36
CA SER A 99 31.91 -0.85 9.89
C SER A 99 32.50 -1.58 11.10
N GLY A 100 31.74 -2.53 11.64
CA GLY A 100 32.13 -3.43 12.70
C GLY A 100 31.64 -4.83 12.32
N ARG A 101 32.51 -5.82 12.52
CA ARG A 101 32.32 -7.25 12.19
C ARG A 101 30.89 -7.75 12.37
N ALA A 102 30.41 -8.50 11.38
CA ALA A 102 29.20 -9.30 11.53
C ALA A 102 29.40 -10.34 12.66
N PRO A 103 28.46 -10.50 13.61
CA PRO A 103 28.41 -11.72 14.40
C PRO A 103 27.95 -12.88 13.50
N PRO A 104 28.37 -14.13 13.80
CA PRO A 104 28.00 -15.29 13.00
C PRO A 104 26.48 -15.46 12.98
N THR A 105 26.00 -15.81 11.80
CA THR A 105 24.63 -16.07 11.42
C THR A 105 23.93 -16.97 12.43
N ASN A 106 23.11 -16.40 13.30
CA ASN A 106 22.02 -17.12 13.91
C ASN A 106 20.75 -16.26 13.75
N CYS A 107 20.09 -16.42 12.60
CA CYS A 107 18.74 -15.92 12.38
C CYS A 107 17.79 -16.73 13.26
N SER A 108 17.69 -16.37 14.55
CA SER A 108 16.58 -16.79 15.39
C SER A 108 15.37 -15.88 15.11
N ARG A 109 14.19 -16.48 15.22
CA ARG A 109 12.97 -16.20 14.45
C ARG A 109 12.23 -14.86 14.77
N ASN A 110 12.81 -13.91 15.51
CA ASN A 110 12.05 -12.80 16.14
C ASN A 110 12.63 -11.38 15.91
N CYS A 111 12.92 -10.98 14.66
CA CYS A 111 13.43 -9.62 14.36
C CYS A 111 12.36 -8.50 14.25
N TRP A 112 11.09 -8.76 14.57
CA TRP A 112 10.00 -7.80 14.33
C TRP A 112 9.70 -6.81 15.46
N THR A 113 10.30 -6.94 16.64
CA THR A 113 10.04 -6.04 17.79
C THR A 113 11.20 -5.09 18.03
N ALA A 114 11.28 -4.01 17.27
CA ALA A 114 12.08 -2.84 17.63
C ALA A 114 11.46 -1.56 17.06
N ILE A 115 10.31 -1.16 17.61
CA ILE A 115 9.80 0.20 17.51
C ILE A 115 10.19 0.88 18.83
N PRO A 116 11.10 1.88 18.85
CA PRO A 116 11.29 2.69 20.05
C PRO A 116 10.06 3.59 20.22
N ALA A 117 9.32 3.35 21.29
CA ALA A 117 8.37 4.31 21.83
C ALA A 117 9.14 5.57 22.26
N ARG A 118 8.59 6.73 21.91
CA ARG A 118 9.05 8.03 22.43
C ARG A 118 7.99 8.55 23.39
#